data_AF-A0A972ANA0-F1
#
_entry.id   AF-A0A972ANA0-F1
#
_cell.length_a   1.000
_cell.length_b   1.000
_cell.length_c   1.000
_cell.angle_alpha   90.00
_cell.angle_beta   90.00
_cell.angle_gamma   90.00
#
_symmetry.space_group_name_H-M   'P 1'
#
loop_
_entity.id
_entity.type
_entity.pdbx_description
1 polymer ?
#
loop_
_entity_poly.entity_id
_entity_poly.type
_entity_poly.pdbx_seq_one_letter_code
_entity_poly.pdbx_strand_id
1 'polypeptide(L)'
;MEMKKRIIITLVTLFVLGAVVLTMTSVHLMAAGLLSSYQLIKDDYPEFVTRLKNGGATEADIERFLLALDQKVIEKGPLNEANFNQIMLSCVEELLGMTAHRSILQALLTGFPDEVKYAMQGKLHPGLVPLRNAVLQAMLGTEESTPGSSPTSGGPASSGKTSDVAKEVSRQLSQNRAFIELKTEPQVTTLSIPGSALQEISSAAKNLDIIIGKVLFRLQPGTVQVSAGNNIAFSSQQLSAEKAAQVLRYLSSGQKAIGPIYEFSCSTEDSIFGINFAKPVTVIISYEGENLSGIDEDKLDVFRFNEQTKKWVPMNGSPNPATKTITFTTSSFGKYAILEDIAEIAADGKPEVPVEIMLKLDELNATVNGKSVTLDAKPYLKPVVNRTMVPLRFLSESLGAKVTWKAESEQVVIEDNNSAKTMILTINSEKAIVDGMEKNLDCPAEMLPPGRTFVPLRFVSENLDAKVVYDAKNRAITISR
;
A
#
# COMPACT_ATOMS: atom_id res chain seq x y z
N MET A 1 -33.90 -3.77 28.17
CA MET A 1 -32.46 -3.93 28.49
C MET A 1 -31.62 -4.08 27.21
N GLU A 2 -32.06 -4.86 26.21
CA GLU A 2 -31.43 -4.96 24.88
C GLU A 2 -31.37 -3.65 24.08
N MET A 3 -32.40 -2.80 24.17
CA MET A 3 -32.44 -1.52 23.45
C MET A 3 -31.37 -0.52 23.97
N LYS A 4 -31.12 -0.51 25.29
CA LYS A 4 -30.01 0.24 25.89
C LYS A 4 -28.65 -0.31 25.44
N LYS A 5 -28.46 -1.64 25.45
CA LYS A 5 -27.24 -2.29 24.93
C LYS A 5 -26.98 -1.96 23.46
N ARG A 6 -28.00 -1.97 22.59
CA ARG A 6 -27.83 -1.70 21.14
C ARG A 6 -27.52 -0.23 20.82
N ILE A 7 -28.14 0.71 21.55
CA ILE A 7 -27.79 2.14 21.49
C ILE A 7 -26.36 2.35 22.00
N ILE A 8 -26.00 1.73 23.11
CA ILE A 8 -24.65 1.77 23.68
C ILE A 8 -23.60 1.22 22.71
N ILE A 9 -23.83 0.07 22.05
CA ILE A 9 -22.96 -0.49 20.99
C ILE A 9 -22.71 0.51 19.85
N THR A 10 -23.69 1.35 19.50
CA THR A 10 -23.56 2.41 18.48
C THR A 10 -22.65 3.53 18.92
N LEU A 11 -22.80 3.92 20.19
CA LEU A 11 -22.08 5.01 20.83
C LEU A 11 -20.64 4.62 21.12
N VAL A 12 -20.41 3.33 21.41
CA VAL A 12 -19.10 2.67 21.44
C VAL A 12 -18.43 2.76 20.09
N THR A 13 -19.14 2.41 19.01
CA THR A 13 -18.56 2.52 17.67
C THR A 13 -18.22 3.98 17.41
N LEU A 14 -19.15 4.93 17.54
CA LEU A 14 -18.88 6.36 17.41
C LEU A 14 -17.73 6.90 18.28
N PHE A 15 -17.51 6.38 19.49
CA PHE A 15 -16.54 6.94 20.43
C PHE A 15 -15.14 6.32 20.33
N VAL A 16 -15.04 5.01 20.08
CA VAL A 16 -13.76 4.34 19.78
C VAL A 16 -13.13 5.01 18.56
N LEU A 17 -13.97 5.35 17.59
CA LEU A 17 -13.71 6.14 16.38
C LEU A 17 -13.21 7.58 16.63
N GLY A 18 -13.29 8.10 17.86
CA GLY A 18 -12.98 9.48 18.22
C GLY A 18 -11.56 9.69 18.76
N ALA A 19 -10.68 8.68 18.77
CA ALA A 19 -9.32 8.82 19.26
C ALA A 19 -8.14 8.51 18.28
N VAL A 20 -7.19 9.46 18.19
CA VAL A 20 -6.12 9.88 17.25
C VAL A 20 -4.82 9.08 17.09
N VAL A 21 -3.96 9.63 16.21
CA VAL A 21 -2.65 9.17 15.74
C VAL A 21 -1.51 10.24 15.93
N LEU A 22 -0.25 9.76 16.00
CA LEU A 22 1.10 10.42 15.83
C LEU A 22 1.67 11.26 17.01
N THR A 23 2.95 11.19 17.42
CA THR A 23 4.23 10.88 16.73
C THR A 23 5.27 10.12 17.62
N MET A 24 6.32 9.63 16.94
CA MET A 24 7.49 8.82 17.34
C MET A 24 8.19 9.14 18.69
N THR A 25 8.58 8.10 19.42
CA THR A 25 10.00 7.72 19.70
C THR A 25 10.06 6.41 20.46
N SER A 26 11.15 5.69 20.22
CA SER A 26 11.45 4.34 20.69
C SER A 26 11.62 4.22 22.21
N VAL A 27 11.37 2.99 22.67
CA VAL A 27 11.80 2.32 23.92
C VAL A 27 10.74 2.21 25.02
N HIS A 28 10.26 0.97 25.18
CA HIS A 28 9.62 0.34 26.35
C HIS A 28 8.40 1.04 26.99
N LEU A 29 7.25 0.38 26.79
CA LEU A 29 6.25 0.08 27.80
C LEU A 29 5.77 1.26 28.67
N MET A 30 4.93 2.15 28.11
CA MET A 30 3.70 2.70 28.72
C MET A 30 2.85 3.33 27.60
N ALA A 31 1.55 3.03 27.60
CA ALA A 31 0.59 3.42 26.57
C ALA A 31 0.60 4.93 26.29
N ALA A 32 0.71 5.34 25.02
CA ALA A 32 0.38 6.69 24.62
C ALA A 32 -1.14 6.88 24.81
N GLY A 33 -1.53 7.68 25.80
CA GLY A 33 -2.92 7.74 26.28
C GLY A 33 -3.92 8.25 25.24
N LEU A 34 -5.21 7.92 25.46
CA LEU A 34 -6.32 8.28 24.57
C LEU A 34 -6.51 9.80 24.35
N LEU A 35 -5.82 10.67 25.12
CA LEU A 35 -5.90 12.13 25.02
C LEU A 35 -4.97 12.74 23.96
N SER A 36 -3.73 12.24 23.84
CA SER A 36 -2.88 12.51 22.66
C SER A 36 -3.64 12.11 21.43
N SER A 37 -4.33 10.97 21.59
CA SER A 37 -5.38 10.50 20.76
C SER A 37 -6.66 11.39 20.74
N TYR A 38 -6.65 12.73 20.79
CA TYR A 38 -7.83 13.56 20.39
C TYR A 38 -7.53 14.65 19.35
N GLN A 39 -6.27 15.05 19.23
CA GLN A 39 -5.86 16.17 18.38
C GLN A 39 -5.93 15.86 16.86
N LEU A 40 -5.35 14.76 16.37
CA LEU A 40 -5.46 14.31 14.96
C LEU A 40 -6.88 14.04 14.43
N ILE A 41 -7.94 13.92 15.25
CA ILE A 41 -9.30 13.63 14.77
C ILE A 41 -10.01 14.93 14.51
N LYS A 42 -9.60 16.00 15.20
CA LYS A 42 -9.87 17.35 14.71
C LYS A 42 -9.22 17.59 13.35
N ASP A 43 -8.07 16.98 13.07
CA ASP A 43 -7.30 17.22 11.84
C ASP A 43 -7.78 16.33 10.66
N ASP A 44 -7.88 15.01 10.85
CA ASP A 44 -8.22 14.01 9.83
C ASP A 44 -9.73 13.81 9.64
N TYR A 45 -10.55 14.13 10.66
CA TYR A 45 -12.01 13.93 10.64
C TYR A 45 -12.77 15.10 11.32
N PRO A 46 -12.54 16.37 10.93
CA PRO A 46 -13.11 17.56 11.58
C PRO A 46 -14.66 17.55 11.62
N GLU A 47 -15.28 16.93 10.62
CA GLU A 47 -16.73 16.78 10.52
C GLU A 47 -17.32 15.97 11.68
N PHE A 48 -16.58 14.98 12.19
CA PHE A 48 -17.00 14.15 13.31
C PHE A 48 -17.05 14.95 14.62
N VAL A 49 -15.98 15.70 14.90
CA VAL A 49 -15.88 16.58 16.08
C VAL A 49 -16.92 17.69 16.00
N THR A 50 -17.13 18.25 14.81
CA THR A 50 -18.14 19.28 14.57
C THR A 50 -19.54 18.76 14.86
N ARG A 51 -19.87 17.53 14.44
CA ARG A 51 -21.17 16.89 14.73
C ARG A 51 -21.37 16.61 16.22
N LEU A 52 -20.34 16.19 16.94
CA LEU A 52 -20.38 16.03 18.40
C LEU A 52 -20.64 17.37 19.11
N LYS A 53 -19.93 18.42 18.71
CA LYS A 53 -20.11 19.77 19.25
C LYS A 53 -21.51 20.31 18.95
N ASN A 54 -22.02 20.10 17.73
CA ASN A 54 -23.40 20.44 17.35
C ASN A 54 -24.45 19.64 18.12
N GLY A 55 -24.10 18.43 18.57
CA GLY A 55 -24.92 17.62 19.48
C GLY A 55 -24.91 18.11 20.94
N GLY A 56 -24.10 19.10 21.28
CA GLY A 56 -24.03 19.71 22.61
C GLY A 56 -22.89 19.22 23.50
N ALA A 57 -21.94 18.42 22.98
CA ALA A 57 -20.73 18.07 23.71
C ALA A 57 -19.72 19.23 23.68
N THR A 58 -19.21 19.62 24.85
CA THR A 58 -18.06 20.53 24.89
C THR A 58 -16.75 19.78 24.67
N GLU A 59 -15.70 20.51 24.34
CA GLU A 59 -14.37 19.94 24.18
C GLU A 59 -13.87 19.26 25.46
N ALA A 60 -14.11 19.91 26.60
CA ALA A 60 -13.79 19.36 27.92
C ALA A 60 -14.59 18.09 28.26
N ASP A 61 -15.81 17.94 27.74
CA ASP A 61 -16.60 16.71 27.95
C ASP A 61 -16.01 15.53 27.17
N ILE A 62 -15.49 15.79 25.97
CA ILE A 62 -14.87 14.77 25.12
C ILE A 62 -13.55 14.30 25.73
N GLU A 63 -12.70 15.24 26.15
CA GLU A 63 -11.42 14.93 26.82
C GLU A 63 -11.62 14.15 28.12
N ARG A 64 -12.58 14.56 28.96
CA ARG A 64 -12.90 13.88 30.22
C ARG A 64 -13.38 12.45 29.98
N PHE A 65 -14.13 12.21 28.91
CA PHE A 65 -14.55 10.87 28.55
C PHE A 65 -13.37 10.03 28.09
N LEU A 66 -12.50 10.55 27.22
CA LEU A 66 -11.33 9.82 26.71
C LEU A 66 -10.39 9.38 27.82
N LEU A 67 -10.13 10.25 28.80
CA LEU A 67 -9.33 9.92 29.98
C LEU A 67 -9.96 8.79 30.81
N ALA A 68 -11.28 8.83 30.99
CA ALA A 68 -11.99 7.77 31.72
C ALA A 68 -11.99 6.43 30.96
N LEU A 69 -12.04 6.48 29.62
CA LEU A 69 -11.93 5.31 28.75
C LEU A 69 -10.57 4.67 28.84
N ASP A 70 -9.51 5.45 28.81
CA ASP A 70 -8.13 4.96 28.92
C ASP A 70 -7.93 4.16 30.20
N GLN A 71 -8.34 4.76 31.32
CA GLN A 71 -8.26 4.12 32.63
C GLN A 71 -9.05 2.81 32.68
N LYS A 72 -10.25 2.79 32.09
CA LYS A 72 -11.12 1.60 32.02
C LYS A 72 -10.55 0.50 31.15
N VAL A 73 -9.89 0.83 30.06
CA VAL A 73 -9.24 -0.14 29.16
C VAL A 73 -8.03 -0.77 29.86
N ILE A 74 -7.21 0.04 30.54
CA ILE A 74 -6.08 -0.43 31.34
C ILE A 74 -6.52 -1.43 32.43
N GLU A 75 -7.65 -1.16 33.11
CA GLU A 75 -8.25 -2.05 34.11
C GLU A 75 -8.63 -3.44 33.58
N LYS A 76 -8.91 -3.58 32.27
CA LYS A 76 -9.38 -4.83 31.65
C LYS A 76 -8.24 -5.69 31.07
N GLY A 77 -7.01 -5.19 31.10
CA GLY A 77 -5.82 -5.91 30.62
C GLY A 77 -5.42 -5.57 29.17
N PRO A 78 -4.38 -6.23 28.63
CA PRO A 78 -3.80 -5.88 27.34
C PRO A 78 -4.76 -6.16 26.18
N LEU A 79 -4.83 -5.19 25.25
CA LEU A 79 -5.61 -5.31 24.02
C LEU A 79 -4.86 -6.15 22.98
N ASN A 80 -5.62 -6.98 22.25
CA ASN A 80 -5.19 -7.71 21.06
C ASN A 80 -6.36 -7.80 20.07
N GLU A 81 -6.12 -8.25 18.84
CA GLU A 81 -7.12 -8.19 17.76
C GLU A 81 -8.41 -8.97 18.10
N ALA A 82 -8.26 -10.08 18.82
CA ALA A 82 -9.36 -10.96 19.19
C ALA A 82 -10.24 -10.37 20.30
N ASN A 83 -9.68 -9.57 21.20
CA ASN A 83 -10.39 -9.03 22.36
C ASN A 83 -10.75 -7.54 22.24
N PHE A 84 -10.19 -6.83 21.25
CA PHE A 84 -10.30 -5.38 21.10
C PHE A 84 -11.75 -4.89 21.11
N ASN A 85 -12.56 -5.42 20.20
CA ASN A 85 -13.95 -5.01 20.06
C ASN A 85 -14.76 -5.29 21.33
N GLN A 86 -14.48 -6.41 22.02
CA GLN A 86 -15.19 -6.80 23.24
C GLN A 86 -14.81 -5.93 24.43
N ILE A 87 -13.51 -5.65 24.63
CA ILE A 87 -13.00 -4.85 25.74
C ILE A 87 -13.40 -3.38 25.56
N MET A 88 -13.15 -2.80 24.39
CA MET A 88 -13.53 -1.42 24.08
C MET A 88 -15.05 -1.22 24.21
N LEU A 89 -15.84 -2.21 23.78
CA LEU A 89 -17.27 -2.23 24.01
C LEU A 89 -17.60 -2.17 25.50
N SER A 90 -17.13 -3.12 26.30
CA SER A 90 -17.40 -3.16 27.74
C SER A 90 -17.06 -1.84 28.44
N CYS A 91 -15.91 -1.24 28.13
CA CYS A 91 -15.45 -0.01 28.78
C CYS A 91 -16.34 1.20 28.43
N VAL A 92 -16.70 1.36 27.15
CA VAL A 92 -17.56 2.46 26.72
C VAL A 92 -19.01 2.25 27.20
N GLU A 93 -19.49 1.00 27.28
CA GLU A 93 -20.81 0.72 27.90
C GLU A 93 -20.87 1.17 29.36
N GLU A 94 -19.82 0.85 30.12
CA GLU A 94 -19.70 1.24 31.52
C GLU A 94 -19.70 2.77 31.66
N LEU A 95 -18.94 3.48 30.82
CA LEU A 95 -18.81 4.94 30.90
C LEU A 95 -20.06 5.70 30.46
N LEU A 96 -20.71 5.29 29.37
CA LEU A 96 -21.96 5.91 28.91
C LEU A 96 -23.12 5.67 29.87
N GLY A 97 -23.01 4.65 30.73
CA GLY A 97 -23.93 4.43 31.84
C GLY A 97 -23.74 5.43 33.00
N MET A 98 -22.62 6.14 33.07
CA MET A 98 -22.31 7.08 34.14
C MET A 98 -22.92 8.46 33.90
N THR A 99 -23.44 9.07 34.97
CA THR A 99 -24.02 10.42 34.93
C THR A 99 -23.01 11.48 34.48
N ALA A 100 -21.71 11.26 34.76
CA ALA A 100 -20.60 12.14 34.39
C ALA A 100 -20.41 12.31 32.87
N HIS A 101 -20.95 11.40 32.06
CA HIS A 101 -20.76 11.36 30.60
C HIS A 101 -22.07 11.53 29.82
N ARG A 102 -23.11 12.04 30.48
CA ARG A 102 -24.44 12.21 29.87
C ARG A 102 -24.46 13.20 28.70
N SER A 103 -23.62 14.24 28.74
CA SER A 103 -23.45 15.20 27.64
C SER A 103 -22.92 14.53 26.37
N ILE A 104 -21.95 13.63 26.50
CA ILE A 104 -21.41 12.84 25.39
C ILE A 104 -22.47 11.89 24.82
N LEU A 105 -23.18 11.19 25.69
CA LEU A 105 -24.31 10.33 25.29
C LEU A 105 -25.37 11.11 24.50
N GLN A 106 -25.76 12.29 24.97
CA GLN A 106 -26.74 13.14 24.31
C GLN A 106 -26.24 13.68 22.97
N ALA A 107 -24.97 14.11 22.91
CA ALA A 107 -24.35 14.61 21.70
C ALA A 107 -24.28 13.57 20.61
N LEU A 108 -23.95 12.33 20.98
CA LEU A 108 -23.92 11.23 20.05
C LEU A 108 -25.32 10.85 19.53
N LEU A 109 -26.34 10.82 20.40
CA LEU A 109 -27.72 10.53 20.00
C LEU A 109 -28.30 11.61 19.07
N THR A 110 -27.89 12.86 19.25
CA THR A 110 -28.42 14.00 18.50
C THR A 110 -27.64 14.24 17.22
N GLY A 111 -26.30 14.11 17.27
CA GLY A 111 -25.40 14.37 16.15
C GLY A 111 -25.32 13.23 15.13
N PHE A 112 -25.70 12.01 15.52
CA PHE A 112 -25.55 10.80 14.70
C PHE A 112 -26.83 9.95 14.57
N PRO A 113 -27.96 10.56 14.14
CA PRO A 113 -29.26 9.88 14.11
C PRO A 113 -29.32 8.71 13.12
N ASP A 114 -28.65 8.82 11.97
CA ASP A 114 -28.61 7.76 10.96
C ASP A 114 -27.71 6.60 11.39
N GLU A 115 -26.59 6.91 12.05
CA GLU A 115 -25.70 5.92 12.62
C GLU A 115 -26.39 5.13 13.74
N VAL A 116 -27.16 5.81 14.60
CA VAL A 116 -28.04 5.20 15.61
C VAL A 116 -29.07 4.27 14.95
N LYS A 117 -29.63 4.67 13.80
CA LYS A 117 -30.58 3.83 13.05
C LYS A 117 -29.96 2.57 12.46
N TYR A 118 -28.74 2.66 11.93
CA TYR A 118 -28.00 1.50 11.42
C TYR A 118 -27.67 0.50 12.54
N ALA A 119 -27.25 0.99 13.69
CA ALA A 119 -26.86 0.13 14.79
C ALA A 119 -28.06 -0.44 15.56
N MET A 120 -29.24 0.20 15.53
CA MET A 120 -30.49 -0.44 15.93
C MET A 120 -30.80 -1.71 15.11
N GLN A 121 -30.23 -1.82 13.91
CA GLN A 121 -30.31 -3.00 13.04
C GLN A 121 -29.09 -3.94 13.19
N GLY A 122 -28.19 -3.66 14.14
CA GLY A 122 -26.96 -4.42 14.36
C GLY A 122 -25.87 -4.17 13.32
N LYS A 123 -25.95 -3.07 12.56
CA LYS A 123 -25.02 -2.73 11.47
C LYS A 123 -24.20 -1.48 11.80
N LEU A 124 -22.95 -1.43 11.33
CA LEU A 124 -22.13 -0.22 11.40
C LEU A 124 -22.50 0.71 10.25
N HIS A 125 -22.65 2.01 10.54
CA HIS A 125 -22.89 2.99 9.51
C HIS A 125 -21.68 3.09 8.55
N PRO A 126 -21.87 3.06 7.21
CA PRO A 126 -20.76 3.06 6.25
C PRO A 126 -19.80 4.24 6.40
N GLY A 127 -20.31 5.43 6.76
CA GLY A 127 -19.48 6.62 7.00
C GLY A 127 -18.53 6.52 8.20
N LEU A 128 -18.72 5.52 9.07
CA LEU A 128 -17.90 5.27 10.25
C LEU A 128 -16.82 4.20 10.01
N VAL A 129 -16.82 3.53 8.85
CA VAL A 129 -15.91 2.44 8.52
C VAL A 129 -14.45 2.89 8.34
N PRO A 130 -14.13 3.98 7.61
CA PRO A 130 -12.74 4.44 7.47
C PRO A 130 -12.12 4.82 8.82
N LEU A 131 -12.91 5.50 9.64
CA LEU A 131 -12.55 5.90 10.98
C LEU A 131 -12.30 4.66 11.88
N ARG A 132 -13.03 3.55 11.67
CA ARG A 132 -12.90 2.31 12.46
C ARG A 132 -11.58 1.62 12.20
N ASN A 133 -11.23 1.52 10.92
CA ASN A 133 -10.02 0.87 10.49
C ASN A 133 -8.78 1.64 10.97
N ALA A 134 -8.85 2.97 10.99
CA ALA A 134 -7.78 3.82 11.52
C ALA A 134 -7.52 3.58 13.02
N VAL A 135 -8.58 3.42 13.83
CA VAL A 135 -8.46 3.22 15.29
C VAL A 135 -7.95 1.83 15.65
N LEU A 136 -8.45 0.79 14.97
CA LEU A 136 -8.05 -0.58 15.21
C LEU A 136 -6.53 -0.76 14.99
N GLN A 137 -5.99 -0.08 13.98
CA GLN A 137 -4.57 -0.09 13.67
C GLN A 137 -3.69 0.66 14.69
N ALA A 138 -4.20 1.72 15.31
CA ALA A 138 -3.46 2.50 16.31
C ALA A 138 -3.30 1.77 17.65
N MET A 139 -4.32 1.01 18.06
CA MET A 139 -4.40 0.37 19.38
C MET A 139 -3.69 -0.98 19.48
N LEU A 140 -3.58 -1.70 18.36
CA LEU A 140 -3.05 -3.06 18.35
C LEU A 140 -1.55 -3.12 18.08
N GLY A 141 -0.95 -2.02 17.60
CA GLY A 141 0.40 -2.03 17.06
C GLY A 141 0.46 -2.88 15.80
N THR A 142 1.28 -2.50 14.83
CA THR A 142 1.42 -3.30 13.61
C THR A 142 2.15 -4.61 13.91
N GLU A 143 1.51 -5.77 13.74
CA GLU A 143 2.06 -6.69 12.76
C GLU A 143 1.56 -6.24 11.39
N GLU A 144 2.42 -5.50 10.69
CA GLU A 144 2.32 -5.12 9.28
C GLU A 144 1.06 -4.37 8.79
N SER A 145 1.20 -3.74 7.62
CA SER A 145 0.16 -3.03 6.84
C SER A 145 -0.43 -1.74 7.42
N THR A 146 0.32 -0.64 7.28
CA THR A 146 -0.02 0.82 7.25
C THR A 146 -1.46 1.29 6.93
N PRO A 147 -1.92 2.46 7.46
CA PRO A 147 -3.09 3.19 6.93
C PRO A 147 -2.92 4.71 6.76
N GLY A 148 -3.74 5.27 5.87
CA GLY A 148 -4.44 6.55 6.10
C GLY A 148 -4.07 7.69 5.14
N SER A 149 -4.97 8.59 4.74
CA SER A 149 -6.41 8.78 5.04
C SER A 149 -6.91 10.12 4.42
N SER A 150 -8.20 10.13 4.05
CA SER A 150 -9.29 11.15 4.08
C SER A 150 -9.22 12.60 3.48
N PRO A 151 -10.33 13.08 2.84
CA PRO A 151 -10.64 14.46 2.41
C PRO A 151 -11.96 15.07 3.01
N THR A 152 -12.31 16.33 2.67
CA THR A 152 -13.53 17.09 3.08
C THR A 152 -14.28 17.80 1.93
N SER A 153 -15.58 18.10 2.17
CA SER A 153 -16.78 18.47 1.34
C SER A 153 -16.93 19.95 0.83
N GLY A 154 -17.90 20.37 -0.03
CA GLY A 154 -19.05 19.72 -0.70
C GLY A 154 -19.99 20.64 -1.56
N GLY A 155 -21.05 20.04 -2.18
CA GLY A 155 -22.33 20.61 -2.70
C GLY A 155 -22.54 20.72 -4.25
N PRO A 156 -23.76 20.53 -4.86
CA PRO A 156 -25.00 19.82 -4.45
C PRO A 156 -25.45 18.64 -5.38
N ALA A 157 -26.16 17.68 -4.76
CA ALA A 157 -27.25 16.79 -5.23
C ALA A 157 -27.03 15.65 -6.28
N SER A 158 -26.78 14.44 -5.75
CA SER A 158 -27.62 13.23 -5.86
C SER A 158 -27.24 12.24 -4.74
N SER A 159 -28.23 11.84 -3.95
CA SER A 159 -28.03 11.07 -2.72
C SER A 159 -27.77 9.59 -2.98
N GLY A 160 -26.57 9.09 -2.66
CA GLY A 160 -26.25 7.67 -2.62
C GLY A 160 -26.89 6.95 -1.42
N LYS A 161 -28.17 6.59 -1.53
CA LYS A 161 -28.75 5.50 -0.71
C LYS A 161 -28.45 4.17 -1.41
N THR A 162 -28.09 3.13 -0.68
CA THR A 162 -27.90 1.76 -1.22
C THR A 162 -29.14 1.24 -1.97
N SER A 163 -30.34 1.74 -1.63
CA SER A 163 -31.58 1.45 -2.38
C SER A 163 -31.57 1.97 -3.82
N ASP A 164 -30.81 3.03 -4.09
CA ASP A 164 -30.81 3.70 -5.39
C ASP A 164 -29.81 3.03 -6.33
N VAL A 165 -28.72 2.46 -5.80
CA VAL A 165 -27.81 1.58 -6.53
C VAL A 165 -28.53 0.31 -7.02
N ALA A 166 -29.28 -0.38 -6.14
CA ALA A 166 -30.01 -1.58 -6.54
C ALA A 166 -31.03 -1.31 -7.66
N LYS A 167 -31.80 -0.21 -7.55
CA LYS A 167 -32.75 0.21 -8.60
C LYS A 167 -32.05 0.51 -9.93
N GLU A 168 -30.91 1.18 -9.87
CA GLU A 168 -30.13 1.55 -11.04
C GLU A 168 -29.57 0.31 -11.77
N VAL A 169 -29.10 -0.68 -11.01
CA VAL A 169 -28.69 -1.98 -11.55
C VAL A 169 -29.85 -2.67 -12.25
N SER A 170 -31.01 -2.80 -11.59
CA SER A 170 -32.19 -3.43 -12.20
C SER A 170 -32.64 -2.70 -13.47
N ARG A 171 -32.60 -1.36 -13.47
CA ARG A 171 -32.90 -0.52 -14.63
C ARG A 171 -31.97 -0.81 -15.80
N GLN A 172 -30.65 -0.83 -15.58
CA GLN A 172 -29.68 -1.08 -16.66
C GLN A 172 -29.72 -2.52 -17.19
N LEU A 173 -29.99 -3.50 -16.32
CA LEU A 173 -30.19 -4.89 -16.73
C LEU A 173 -31.39 -5.03 -17.67
N SER A 174 -32.52 -4.37 -17.37
CA SER A 174 -33.69 -4.34 -18.26
C SER A 174 -33.43 -3.71 -19.63
N GLN A 175 -32.41 -2.84 -19.73
CA GLN A 175 -31.99 -2.21 -20.99
C GLN A 175 -30.99 -3.07 -21.79
N ASN A 176 -30.65 -4.26 -21.30
CA ASN A 176 -29.71 -5.21 -21.91
C ASN A 176 -28.38 -4.59 -22.35
N ARG A 177 -27.82 -3.67 -21.53
CA ARG A 177 -26.51 -3.09 -21.79
C ARG A 177 -25.42 -4.17 -21.75
N ALA A 178 -24.32 -3.93 -22.47
CA ALA A 178 -23.16 -4.84 -22.49
C ALA A 178 -22.39 -4.81 -21.15
N PHE A 179 -22.43 -3.68 -20.46
CA PHE A 179 -21.86 -3.43 -19.15
C PHE A 179 -22.88 -2.70 -18.27
N ILE A 180 -22.78 -2.92 -16.96
CA ILE A 180 -23.48 -2.15 -15.94
C ILE A 180 -22.54 -1.06 -15.46
N GLU A 181 -22.99 0.19 -15.45
CA GLU A 181 -22.18 1.33 -15.06
C GLU A 181 -22.75 1.94 -13.78
N LEU A 182 -21.94 1.99 -12.72
CA LEU A 182 -22.27 2.68 -11.48
C LEU A 182 -21.27 3.80 -11.26
N LYS A 183 -21.75 5.04 -11.24
CA LYS A 183 -20.91 6.24 -11.15
C LYS A 183 -21.22 7.04 -9.90
N THR A 184 -20.17 7.48 -9.22
CA THR A 184 -20.29 8.43 -8.10
C THR A 184 -20.24 9.86 -8.57
N GLU A 185 -20.68 10.75 -7.68
CA GLU A 185 -20.48 12.18 -7.86
C GLU A 185 -19.00 12.55 -7.71
N PRO A 186 -18.55 13.67 -8.32
CA PRO A 186 -17.14 14.06 -8.30
C PRO A 186 -16.50 14.14 -6.91
N GLN A 187 -17.26 14.50 -5.87
CA GLN A 187 -16.79 14.65 -4.50
C GLN A 187 -16.90 13.35 -3.66
N VAL A 188 -17.56 12.33 -4.20
CA VAL A 188 -17.78 11.06 -3.51
C VAL A 188 -16.68 10.09 -3.92
N THR A 189 -15.81 9.75 -2.96
CA THR A 189 -14.66 8.87 -3.15
C THR A 189 -14.96 7.40 -2.90
N THR A 190 -16.19 7.06 -2.49
CA THR A 190 -16.57 5.69 -2.13
C THR A 190 -17.95 5.35 -2.67
N LEU A 191 -18.09 4.17 -3.27
CA LEU A 191 -19.36 3.61 -3.72
C LEU A 191 -19.66 2.31 -2.98
N SER A 192 -20.82 2.25 -2.33
CA SER A 192 -21.32 1.03 -1.70
C SER A 192 -22.33 0.33 -2.61
N ILE A 193 -22.10 -0.96 -2.86
CA ILE A 193 -22.90 -1.81 -3.74
C ILE A 193 -23.49 -2.95 -2.92
N PRO A 194 -24.82 -3.14 -2.94
CA PRO A 194 -25.45 -4.29 -2.29
C PRO A 194 -24.97 -5.62 -2.89
N GLY A 195 -24.69 -6.60 -2.04
CA GLY A 195 -24.31 -7.95 -2.47
C GLY A 195 -25.39 -8.61 -3.33
N SER A 196 -26.67 -8.33 -3.06
CA SER A 196 -27.78 -8.76 -3.91
C SER A 196 -27.65 -8.23 -5.35
N ALA A 197 -27.31 -6.95 -5.51
CA ALA A 197 -27.10 -6.34 -6.83
C ALA A 197 -25.88 -6.93 -7.54
N LEU A 198 -24.78 -7.21 -6.82
CA LEU A 198 -23.63 -7.91 -7.39
C LEU A 198 -23.97 -9.31 -7.90
N GLN A 199 -24.78 -10.06 -7.14
CA GLN A 199 -25.22 -11.40 -7.53
C GLN A 199 -26.13 -11.35 -8.77
N GLU A 200 -27.02 -10.37 -8.88
CA GLU A 200 -27.85 -10.15 -10.08
C GLU A 200 -26.98 -9.87 -11.32
N ILE A 201 -26.00 -8.96 -11.20
CA ILE A 201 -25.08 -8.63 -12.30
C ILE A 201 -24.27 -9.85 -12.72
N SER A 202 -23.73 -10.59 -11.75
CA SER A 202 -22.95 -11.80 -12.01
C SER A 202 -23.80 -12.90 -12.67
N SER A 203 -25.05 -13.07 -12.25
CA SER A 203 -25.99 -14.05 -12.82
C SER A 203 -26.38 -13.68 -14.26
N ALA A 204 -26.45 -12.38 -14.57
CA ALA A 204 -26.67 -11.87 -15.91
C ALA A 204 -25.41 -11.93 -16.81
N ALA A 205 -24.28 -12.39 -16.27
CA ALA A 205 -22.98 -12.47 -16.93
C ALA A 205 -22.52 -11.13 -17.56
N LYS A 206 -22.82 -10.00 -16.88
CA LYS A 206 -22.42 -8.66 -17.32
C LYS A 206 -21.17 -8.17 -16.59
N ASN A 207 -20.34 -7.40 -17.28
CA ASN A 207 -19.26 -6.65 -16.64
C ASN A 207 -19.85 -5.48 -15.83
N LEU A 208 -19.18 -5.12 -14.74
CA LEU A 208 -19.55 -3.98 -13.90
C LEU A 208 -18.43 -2.94 -13.90
N ASP A 209 -18.75 -1.74 -14.35
CA ASP A 209 -17.90 -0.56 -14.31
C ASP A 209 -18.30 0.31 -13.12
N ILE A 210 -17.37 0.53 -12.20
CA ILE A 210 -17.51 1.37 -11.01
C ILE A 210 -16.66 2.62 -11.23
N ILE A 211 -17.31 3.77 -11.43
CA ILE A 211 -16.63 5.03 -11.74
C ILE A 211 -16.64 5.92 -10.50
N ILE A 212 -15.45 6.19 -9.96
CA ILE A 212 -15.23 7.03 -8.79
C ILE A 212 -14.24 8.15 -9.15
N GLY A 213 -14.75 9.36 -9.35
CA GLY A 213 -13.94 10.49 -9.82
C GLY A 213 -13.29 10.20 -11.18
N LYS A 214 -11.95 10.28 -11.25
CA LYS A 214 -11.14 9.99 -12.44
C LYS A 214 -10.80 8.49 -12.62
N VAL A 215 -11.30 7.61 -11.75
CA VAL A 215 -10.91 6.20 -11.72
C VAL A 215 -12.12 5.31 -12.02
N LEU A 216 -11.93 4.34 -12.92
CA LEU A 216 -12.90 3.31 -13.25
C LEU A 216 -12.34 1.95 -12.84
N PHE A 217 -13.09 1.22 -12.02
CA PHE A 217 -12.83 -0.20 -11.69
C PHE A 217 -13.80 -1.07 -12.50
N ARG A 218 -13.26 -1.92 -13.36
CA ARG A 218 -14.03 -2.88 -14.16
C ARG A 218 -13.89 -4.27 -13.59
N LEU A 219 -15.03 -4.83 -13.21
CA LEU A 219 -15.18 -6.18 -12.67
C LEU A 219 -15.82 -7.08 -13.72
N GLN A 220 -15.19 -8.23 -13.96
CA GLN A 220 -15.79 -9.29 -14.75
C GLN A 220 -16.77 -10.11 -13.90
N PRO A 221 -17.70 -10.86 -14.51
CA PRO A 221 -18.55 -11.79 -13.78
C PRO A 221 -17.72 -12.73 -12.89
N GLY A 222 -18.08 -12.78 -11.61
CA GLY A 222 -17.40 -13.59 -10.60
C GLY A 222 -16.09 -13.02 -10.05
N THR A 223 -15.68 -11.78 -10.38
CA THR A 223 -14.47 -11.16 -9.81
C THR A 223 -14.53 -11.05 -8.28
N VAL A 224 -15.71 -10.81 -7.71
CA VAL A 224 -15.95 -10.69 -6.27
C VAL A 224 -17.16 -11.53 -5.89
N GLN A 225 -17.08 -12.25 -4.77
CA GLN A 225 -18.18 -13.01 -4.19
C GLN A 225 -18.58 -12.39 -2.86
N VAL A 226 -19.81 -11.91 -2.76
CA VAL A 226 -20.36 -11.28 -1.54
C VAL A 226 -21.75 -11.85 -1.29
N SER A 227 -22.05 -12.13 -0.04
CA SER A 227 -23.38 -12.64 0.35
C SER A 227 -24.45 -11.57 0.08
N ALA A 228 -25.67 -11.97 -0.26
CA ALA A 228 -26.73 -11.03 -0.64
C ALA A 228 -27.10 -10.02 0.47
N GLY A 229 -26.83 -10.38 1.73
CA GLY A 229 -27.10 -9.54 2.91
C GLY A 229 -26.04 -8.49 3.22
N ASN A 230 -24.87 -8.57 2.57
CA ASN A 230 -23.72 -7.71 2.83
C ASN A 230 -23.52 -6.70 1.72
N ASN A 231 -22.96 -5.54 2.05
CA ASN A 231 -22.52 -4.57 1.05
C ASN A 231 -21.02 -4.69 0.82
N ILE A 232 -20.59 -4.37 -0.40
CA ILE A 232 -19.20 -4.10 -0.73
C ILE A 232 -19.01 -2.60 -0.93
N ALA A 233 -17.89 -2.06 -0.49
CA ALA A 233 -17.52 -0.67 -0.72
C ALA A 233 -16.24 -0.62 -1.55
N PHE A 234 -16.26 0.12 -2.67
CA PHE A 234 -15.09 0.47 -3.46
C PHE A 234 -14.73 1.92 -3.19
N SER A 235 -13.45 2.21 -2.99
CA SER A 235 -12.97 3.56 -2.75
C SER A 235 -11.81 3.90 -3.68
N SER A 236 -11.81 5.15 -4.14
CA SER A 236 -10.70 5.79 -4.85
C SER A 236 -10.48 7.16 -4.24
N GLN A 237 -9.40 7.31 -3.48
CA GLN A 237 -9.08 8.56 -2.81
C GLN A 237 -7.73 9.11 -3.30
N GLN A 238 -7.66 10.41 -3.55
CA GLN A 238 -6.37 11.08 -3.73
C GLN A 238 -5.70 11.30 -2.37
N LEU A 239 -4.39 11.05 -2.28
CA LEU A 239 -3.60 11.37 -1.09
C LEU A 239 -3.50 12.89 -0.91
N SER A 240 -3.45 13.36 0.34
CA SER A 240 -3.08 14.75 0.63
C SER A 240 -1.67 15.06 0.14
N ALA A 241 -1.36 16.34 -0.04
CA ALA A 241 -0.03 16.77 -0.49
C ALA A 241 1.10 16.25 0.42
N GLU A 242 0.87 16.25 1.74
CA GLU A 242 1.84 15.77 2.73
C GLU A 242 2.04 14.26 2.58
N LYS A 243 0.94 13.48 2.51
CA LYS A 243 1.00 12.02 2.37
C LYS A 243 1.61 11.60 1.04
N ALA A 244 1.30 12.32 -0.03
CA ALA A 244 1.89 12.11 -1.34
C ALA A 244 3.41 12.37 -1.31
N ALA A 245 3.87 13.49 -0.73
CA ALA A 245 5.29 13.80 -0.59
C ALA A 245 6.05 12.71 0.19
N GLN A 246 5.41 12.11 1.20
CA GLN A 246 6.01 11.04 1.99
C GLN A 246 6.29 9.76 1.20
N VAL A 247 5.52 9.45 0.15
CA VAL A 247 5.74 8.25 -0.67
C VAL A 247 6.52 8.57 -1.96
N LEU A 248 6.42 9.79 -2.48
CA LEU A 248 7.17 10.24 -3.65
C LEU A 248 8.68 10.34 -3.40
N ARG A 249 9.12 10.47 -2.14
CA ARG A 249 10.54 10.44 -1.78
C ARG A 249 11.26 9.13 -2.16
N TYR A 250 10.50 8.08 -2.44
CA TYR A 250 10.99 6.75 -2.81
C TYR A 250 10.95 6.49 -4.32
N LEU A 251 10.66 7.52 -5.13
CA LEU A 251 10.80 7.43 -6.59
C LEU A 251 12.27 7.23 -6.95
N SER A 252 12.52 6.40 -7.96
CA SER A 252 13.86 6.26 -8.53
C SER A 252 14.28 7.54 -9.25
N SER A 253 15.59 7.72 -9.44
CA SER A 253 16.12 8.78 -10.31
C SER A 253 15.48 8.64 -11.71
N GLY A 254 14.97 9.73 -12.27
CA GLY A 254 14.30 9.74 -13.59
C GLY A 254 12.79 9.49 -13.57
N GLN A 255 12.22 8.97 -12.47
CA GLN A 255 10.76 8.82 -12.39
C GLN A 255 10.08 10.15 -12.08
N LYS A 256 9.10 10.51 -12.91
CA LYS A 256 8.29 11.72 -12.71
C LYS A 256 6.82 11.35 -12.52
N ALA A 257 6.27 11.68 -11.35
CA ALA A 257 4.86 11.48 -11.09
C ALA A 257 3.98 12.48 -11.86
N ILE A 258 2.87 11.97 -12.39
CA ILE A 258 1.88 12.73 -13.13
C ILE A 258 0.57 12.69 -12.37
N GLY A 259 0.13 13.86 -11.94
CA GLY A 259 -1.08 14.02 -11.15
C GLY A 259 -0.99 13.44 -9.74
N PRO A 260 -2.14 13.16 -9.11
CA PRO A 260 -2.20 12.72 -7.73
C PRO A 260 -1.90 11.24 -7.57
N ILE A 261 -1.49 10.87 -6.36
CA ILE A 261 -1.41 9.48 -5.95
C ILE A 261 -2.79 9.06 -5.47
N TYR A 262 -3.25 7.90 -5.94
CA TYR A 262 -4.51 7.32 -5.53
C TYR A 262 -4.31 6.20 -4.53
N GLU A 263 -5.10 6.18 -3.47
CA GLU A 263 -5.27 5.05 -2.58
C GLU A 263 -6.61 4.37 -2.89
N PHE A 264 -6.53 3.13 -3.36
CA PHE A 264 -7.69 2.30 -3.61
C PHE A 264 -7.95 1.41 -2.41
N SER A 265 -9.23 1.19 -2.10
CA SER A 265 -9.62 0.19 -1.11
C SER A 265 -10.93 -0.50 -1.50
N CYS A 266 -11.08 -1.74 -1.05
CA CYS A 266 -12.27 -2.55 -1.27
C CYS A 266 -12.51 -3.37 -0.01
N SER A 267 -13.71 -3.28 0.55
CA SER A 267 -14.04 -3.96 1.80
C SER A 267 -15.52 -4.36 1.85
N THR A 268 -15.82 -5.33 2.70
CA THR A 268 -17.21 -5.69 3.05
C THR A 268 -17.40 -5.59 4.56
N GLU A 269 -18.65 -5.69 5.00
CA GLU A 269 -19.01 -5.72 6.43
C GLU A 269 -18.27 -6.84 7.19
N ASP A 270 -18.00 -7.98 6.51
CA ASP A 270 -17.40 -9.18 7.10
C ASP A 270 -15.90 -9.38 6.78
N SER A 271 -15.32 -8.59 5.87
CA SER A 271 -13.91 -8.70 5.49
C SER A 271 -13.27 -7.31 5.40
N ILE A 272 -12.48 -7.03 6.44
CA ILE A 272 -11.88 -5.73 6.74
C ILE A 272 -10.44 -5.57 6.24
N PHE A 273 -9.75 -6.68 5.94
CA PHE A 273 -8.36 -6.71 5.45
C PHE A 273 -8.25 -6.64 3.93
N GLY A 274 -9.33 -6.25 3.25
CA GLY A 274 -9.45 -6.31 1.81
C GLY A 274 -10.30 -7.49 1.35
N ILE A 275 -10.71 -7.44 0.09
CA ILE A 275 -11.42 -8.53 -0.57
C ILE A 275 -10.42 -9.31 -1.41
N ASN A 276 -10.40 -10.64 -1.26
CA ASN A 276 -9.69 -11.49 -2.18
C ASN A 276 -10.47 -11.54 -3.50
N PHE A 277 -9.91 -10.94 -4.55
CA PHE A 277 -10.52 -10.96 -5.86
C PHE A 277 -10.27 -12.32 -6.53
N ALA A 278 -11.34 -13.03 -6.91
CA ALA A 278 -11.21 -14.31 -7.61
C ALA A 278 -10.65 -14.17 -9.04
N LYS A 279 -10.71 -12.94 -9.59
CA LYS A 279 -10.11 -12.54 -10.87
C LYS A 279 -9.50 -11.15 -10.70
N PRO A 280 -8.45 -10.76 -11.45
CA PRO A 280 -7.92 -9.41 -11.36
C PRO A 280 -8.97 -8.36 -11.77
N VAL A 281 -8.94 -7.21 -11.09
CA VAL A 281 -9.73 -6.02 -11.42
C VAL A 281 -8.99 -5.23 -12.50
N THR A 282 -9.70 -4.82 -13.55
CA THR A 282 -9.15 -3.86 -14.53
C THR A 282 -9.39 -2.45 -14.02
N VAL A 283 -8.35 -1.64 -13.94
CA VAL A 283 -8.42 -0.25 -13.44
C VAL A 283 -8.02 0.69 -14.56
N ILE A 284 -8.82 1.74 -14.76
CA ILE A 284 -8.55 2.81 -15.73
C ILE A 284 -8.46 4.12 -14.95
N ILE A 285 -7.33 4.83 -15.06
CA ILE A 285 -7.13 6.13 -14.43
C ILE A 285 -7.05 7.19 -15.53
N SER A 286 -7.89 8.23 -15.44
CA SER A 286 -7.77 9.43 -16.28
C SER A 286 -6.70 10.37 -15.73
N TYR A 287 -5.80 10.79 -16.60
CA TYR A 287 -4.82 11.85 -16.38
C TYR A 287 -5.17 13.10 -17.21
N GLU A 288 -6.43 13.22 -17.64
CA GLU A 288 -6.93 14.43 -18.28
C GLU A 288 -6.80 15.64 -17.34
N GLY A 289 -6.26 16.74 -17.87
CA GLY A 289 -6.03 17.98 -17.11
C GLY A 289 -4.75 18.00 -16.27
N GLU A 290 -3.96 16.93 -16.25
CA GLU A 290 -2.64 16.93 -15.59
C GLU A 290 -1.59 17.67 -16.42
N ASN A 291 -0.51 18.13 -15.77
CA ASN A 291 0.59 18.79 -16.47
C ASN A 291 1.47 17.77 -17.20
N LEU A 292 1.34 17.73 -18.52
CA LEU A 292 2.08 16.82 -19.40
C LEU A 292 3.31 17.48 -20.06
N SER A 293 3.75 18.65 -19.58
CA SER A 293 4.91 19.33 -20.16
C SER A 293 6.18 18.49 -20.02
N GLY A 294 6.78 18.15 -21.17
CA GLY A 294 7.97 17.32 -21.28
C GLY A 294 7.74 15.84 -20.96
N ILE A 295 6.49 15.38 -20.97
CA ILE A 295 6.11 13.98 -20.74
C ILE A 295 5.89 13.28 -22.09
N ASP A 296 6.53 12.14 -22.28
CA ASP A 296 6.26 11.18 -23.35
C ASP A 296 5.11 10.26 -22.91
N GLU A 297 3.89 10.54 -23.39
CA GLU A 297 2.68 9.81 -22.97
C GLU A 297 2.71 8.31 -23.31
N ASP A 298 3.52 7.91 -24.29
CA ASP A 298 3.69 6.51 -24.66
C ASP A 298 4.56 5.74 -23.66
N LYS A 299 5.28 6.44 -22.77
CA LYS A 299 6.14 5.88 -21.71
C LYS A 299 5.51 5.91 -20.33
N LEU A 300 4.22 6.23 -20.24
CA LEU A 300 3.52 6.21 -18.96
C LEU A 300 3.27 4.78 -18.51
N ASP A 301 3.56 4.54 -17.23
CA ASP A 301 3.12 3.34 -16.52
C ASP A 301 2.42 3.74 -15.21
N VAL A 302 1.58 2.85 -14.69
CA VAL A 302 1.08 2.91 -13.32
C VAL A 302 2.05 2.15 -12.43
N PHE A 303 2.47 2.76 -11.34
CA PHE A 303 3.26 2.10 -10.31
C PHE A 303 2.44 1.93 -9.04
N ARG A 304 2.64 0.79 -8.36
CA ARG A 304 2.09 0.51 -7.04
C ARG A 304 3.17 0.70 -6.00
N PHE A 305 2.89 1.47 -4.95
CA PHE A 305 3.81 1.61 -3.83
C PHE A 305 3.71 0.41 -2.89
N ASN A 306 4.81 -0.30 -2.69
CA ASN A 306 4.92 -1.37 -1.70
C ASN A 306 5.33 -0.77 -0.36
N GLU A 307 4.43 -0.83 0.62
CA GLU A 307 4.65 -0.20 1.93
C GLU A 307 5.62 -0.95 2.84
N GLN A 308 5.87 -2.25 2.59
CA GLN A 308 6.86 -3.04 3.32
C GLN A 308 8.27 -2.72 2.80
N THR A 309 8.45 -2.75 1.48
CA THR A 309 9.78 -2.55 0.88
C THR A 309 10.11 -1.08 0.61
N LYS A 310 9.12 -0.18 0.75
CA LYS A 310 9.21 1.24 0.38
C LYS A 310 9.70 1.44 -1.06
N LYS A 311 9.19 0.64 -2.00
CA LYS A 311 9.54 0.70 -3.43
C LYS A 311 8.30 0.85 -4.30
N TRP A 312 8.41 1.59 -5.39
CA TRP A 312 7.41 1.63 -6.44
C TRP A 312 7.63 0.44 -7.40
N VAL A 313 6.57 -0.32 -7.66
CA VAL A 313 6.60 -1.51 -8.53
C VAL A 313 5.74 -1.23 -9.77
N PRO A 314 6.27 -1.40 -10.99
CA PRO A 314 5.52 -1.16 -12.22
C PRO A 314 4.35 -2.13 -12.36
N MET A 315 3.23 -1.65 -12.89
CA MET A 315 2.01 -2.43 -13.11
C MET A 315 1.80 -2.76 -14.60
N ASN A 316 2.70 -2.34 -15.49
CA ASN A 316 2.62 -2.54 -16.95
C ASN A 316 1.29 -2.05 -17.53
N GLY A 317 0.88 -0.85 -17.11
CA GLY A 317 -0.26 -0.12 -17.62
C GLY A 317 -0.08 0.24 -19.10
N SER A 318 -1.19 0.20 -19.81
CA SER A 318 -1.28 0.59 -21.22
C SER A 318 -1.87 2.00 -21.31
N PRO A 319 -1.07 3.04 -21.60
CA PRO A 319 -1.59 4.38 -21.82
C PRO A 319 -2.38 4.45 -23.13
N ASN A 320 -3.36 5.34 -23.14
CA ASN A 320 -4.13 5.74 -24.32
C ASN A 320 -4.12 7.26 -24.41
N PRO A 321 -3.17 7.85 -25.16
CA PRO A 321 -3.02 9.30 -25.28
C PRO A 321 -4.24 10.01 -25.89
N ALA A 322 -5.06 9.31 -26.69
CA ALA A 322 -6.25 9.88 -27.31
C ALA A 322 -7.36 10.15 -26.28
N THR A 323 -7.49 9.29 -25.27
CA THR A 323 -8.49 9.42 -24.20
C THR A 323 -7.91 9.97 -22.90
N LYS A 324 -6.59 10.21 -22.84
CA LYS A 324 -5.86 10.62 -21.63
C LYS A 324 -6.12 9.68 -20.45
N THR A 325 -6.10 8.38 -20.73
CA THR A 325 -6.33 7.34 -19.72
C THR A 325 -5.22 6.29 -19.76
N ILE A 326 -4.90 5.68 -18.62
CA ILE A 326 -4.03 4.52 -18.55
C ILE A 326 -4.78 3.34 -17.92
N THR A 327 -4.63 2.15 -18.50
CA THR A 327 -5.33 0.93 -18.09
C THR A 327 -4.36 -0.11 -17.56
N PHE A 328 -4.61 -0.68 -16.38
CA PHE A 328 -3.81 -1.77 -15.82
C PHE A 328 -4.71 -2.79 -15.10
N THR A 329 -4.12 -3.90 -14.62
CA THR A 329 -4.85 -4.90 -13.83
C THR A 329 -4.21 -5.12 -12.47
N THR A 330 -5.02 -5.40 -11.45
CA THR A 330 -4.53 -5.68 -10.10
C THR A 330 -5.46 -6.63 -9.33
N SER A 331 -4.88 -7.43 -8.44
CA SER A 331 -5.62 -8.31 -7.52
C SER A 331 -5.53 -7.84 -6.06
N SER A 332 -4.95 -6.67 -5.82
CA SER A 332 -4.78 -6.12 -4.47
C SER A 332 -4.85 -4.60 -4.55
N PHE A 333 -5.60 -3.95 -3.68
CA PHE A 333 -5.63 -2.49 -3.65
C PHE A 333 -4.53 -1.92 -2.73
N GLY A 334 -4.41 -0.59 -2.66
CA GLY A 334 -3.27 0.12 -2.07
C GLY A 334 -3.01 1.44 -2.79
N LYS A 335 -1.77 1.93 -2.74
CA LYS A 335 -1.36 3.22 -3.31
C LYS A 335 -0.81 3.07 -4.73
N TYR A 336 -1.29 3.90 -5.65
CA TYR A 336 -0.98 3.89 -7.07
C TYR A 336 -0.68 5.30 -7.59
N ALA A 337 0.28 5.42 -8.50
CA ALA A 337 0.61 6.68 -9.17
C ALA A 337 0.86 6.41 -10.66
N ILE A 338 0.55 7.40 -11.50
CA ILE A 338 0.98 7.41 -12.90
C ILE A 338 2.35 8.03 -12.91
N LEU A 339 3.36 7.31 -13.40
CA LEU A 339 4.71 7.80 -13.53
C LEU A 339 5.11 7.74 -15.01
N GLU A 340 5.85 8.74 -15.45
CA GLU A 340 6.71 8.58 -16.62
C GLU A 340 7.99 7.89 -16.14
N ASP A 341 8.23 6.68 -16.64
CA ASP A 341 9.52 6.02 -16.47
C ASP A 341 10.45 6.56 -17.56
N ILE A 342 11.08 7.69 -17.26
CA ILE A 342 12.15 8.20 -18.11
C ILE A 342 13.31 7.25 -17.84
N ALA A 343 13.54 6.32 -18.77
CA ALA A 343 14.75 5.48 -18.79
C ALA A 343 15.93 6.34 -18.36
N GLU A 344 16.57 5.97 -17.25
CA GLU A 344 17.52 6.80 -16.51
C GLU A 344 18.39 7.57 -17.51
N ILE A 345 18.25 8.89 -17.56
CA ILE A 345 19.26 9.68 -18.24
C ILE A 345 20.35 9.78 -17.20
N ALA A 346 21.44 9.03 -17.39
CA ALA A 346 22.63 9.19 -16.58
C ALA A 346 22.98 10.69 -16.52
N ALA A 347 23.61 11.16 -15.44
CA ALA A 347 23.91 12.58 -15.22
C ALA A 347 24.69 13.26 -16.39
N ASP A 348 25.15 12.49 -17.38
CA ASP A 348 25.80 12.91 -18.62
C ASP A 348 24.89 12.99 -19.86
N GLY A 349 23.57 12.81 -19.73
CA GLY A 349 22.62 12.97 -20.83
C GLY A 349 22.43 11.73 -21.72
N LYS A 350 22.94 10.56 -21.33
CA LYS A 350 22.78 9.31 -22.12
C LYS A 350 21.70 8.39 -21.54
N PRO A 351 20.92 7.71 -22.39
CA PRO A 351 19.95 6.71 -21.91
C PRO A 351 20.68 5.54 -21.26
N GLU A 352 20.33 5.23 -20.02
CA GLU A 352 20.77 4.03 -19.31
C GLU A 352 19.99 2.85 -19.91
N VAL A 353 20.71 2.08 -20.72
CA VAL A 353 20.19 0.89 -21.37
C VAL A 353 20.14 -0.21 -20.32
N PRO A 354 19.00 -0.91 -20.13
CA PRO A 354 18.92 -2.04 -19.20
C PRO A 354 20.09 -2.99 -19.43
N VAL A 355 20.76 -3.37 -18.35
CA VAL A 355 21.98 -4.17 -18.42
C VAL A 355 21.60 -5.64 -18.38
N GLU A 356 21.79 -6.35 -19.49
CA GLU A 356 21.70 -7.79 -19.59
C GLU A 356 23.10 -8.40 -19.77
N ILE A 357 23.52 -9.20 -18.80
CA ILE A 357 24.75 -9.98 -18.86
C ILE A 357 24.37 -11.45 -19.06
N MET A 358 24.92 -12.09 -20.08
CA MET A 358 24.85 -13.55 -20.23
C MET A 358 26.24 -14.14 -20.12
N LEU A 359 26.39 -15.15 -19.26
CA LEU A 359 27.64 -15.89 -19.11
C LEU A 359 27.36 -17.39 -18.96
N LYS A 360 28.38 -18.20 -19.17
CA LYS A 360 28.32 -19.65 -18.97
C LYS A 360 29.42 -20.09 -18.01
N LEU A 361 29.13 -21.15 -17.27
CA LEU A 361 30.13 -21.79 -16.42
C LEU A 361 31.28 -22.35 -17.28
N ASP A 362 32.50 -22.20 -16.79
CA ASP A 362 33.75 -22.69 -17.39
C ASP A 362 34.11 -22.11 -18.77
N GLU A 363 33.43 -21.03 -19.18
CA GLU A 363 33.67 -20.30 -20.42
C GLU A 363 34.25 -18.91 -20.15
N LEU A 364 35.10 -18.41 -21.04
CA LEU A 364 35.63 -17.04 -20.98
C LEU A 364 34.78 -16.04 -21.76
N ASN A 365 33.83 -16.52 -22.56
CA ASN A 365 32.97 -15.64 -23.35
C ASN A 365 31.70 -15.32 -22.56
N ALA A 366 31.39 -14.04 -22.48
CA ALA A 366 30.14 -13.51 -21.97
C ALA A 366 29.57 -12.50 -22.97
N THR A 367 28.32 -12.10 -22.79
CA THR A 367 27.75 -10.96 -23.51
C THR A 367 27.23 -9.94 -22.52
N VAL A 368 27.46 -8.65 -22.80
CA VAL A 368 26.84 -7.53 -22.08
C VAL A 368 26.03 -6.74 -23.11
N ASN A 369 24.71 -6.66 -22.92
CA ASN A 369 23.77 -6.02 -23.85
C ASN A 369 23.95 -6.53 -25.30
N GLY A 370 24.07 -7.84 -25.45
CA GLY A 370 24.30 -8.52 -26.75
C GLY A 370 25.71 -8.36 -27.34
N LYS A 371 26.60 -7.56 -26.74
CA LYS A 371 28.00 -7.44 -27.19
C LYS A 371 28.88 -8.45 -26.50
N SER A 372 29.67 -9.20 -27.28
CA SER A 372 30.61 -10.19 -26.74
C SER A 372 31.73 -9.52 -25.95
N VAL A 373 32.03 -10.08 -24.77
CA VAL A 373 33.12 -9.68 -23.87
C VAL A 373 33.89 -10.94 -23.46
N THR A 374 35.22 -10.84 -23.43
CA THR A 374 36.08 -11.90 -22.89
C THR A 374 36.41 -11.61 -21.44
N LEU A 375 36.05 -12.54 -20.56
CA LEU A 375 36.37 -12.54 -19.15
C LEU A 375 37.87 -12.80 -18.96
N ASP A 376 38.45 -12.21 -17.92
CA ASP A 376 39.84 -12.44 -17.55
C ASP A 376 40.03 -13.70 -16.69
N ALA A 377 38.93 -14.26 -16.18
CA ALA A 377 38.89 -15.59 -15.57
C ALA A 377 37.51 -16.24 -15.73
N LYS A 378 37.48 -17.57 -15.73
CA LYS A 378 36.24 -18.34 -15.96
C LYS A 378 35.34 -18.32 -14.71
N PRO A 379 34.04 -18.01 -14.85
CA PRO A 379 33.04 -18.34 -13.85
C PRO A 379 33.07 -19.84 -13.59
N TYR A 380 32.98 -20.25 -12.34
CA TYR A 380 33.04 -21.67 -11.99
C TYR A 380 32.03 -22.01 -10.89
N LEU A 381 31.63 -23.27 -10.83
CA LEU A 381 30.80 -23.77 -9.74
C LEU A 381 31.71 -24.26 -8.62
N LYS A 382 31.61 -23.69 -7.42
CA LYS A 382 32.33 -24.17 -6.24
C LYS A 382 31.61 -25.40 -5.67
N PRO A 383 32.15 -26.63 -5.83
CA PRO A 383 31.36 -27.85 -5.61
C PRO A 383 30.97 -28.06 -4.14
N VAL A 384 31.82 -27.66 -3.20
CA VAL A 384 31.63 -27.88 -1.75
C VAL A 384 30.39 -27.18 -1.21
N VAL A 385 30.06 -26.01 -1.76
CA VAL A 385 28.94 -25.15 -1.30
C VAL A 385 27.84 -24.99 -2.36
N ASN A 386 28.04 -25.58 -3.55
CA ASN A 386 27.14 -25.46 -4.70
C ASN A 386 26.76 -23.99 -5.00
N ARG A 387 27.78 -23.14 -5.14
CA ARG A 387 27.62 -21.72 -5.48
C ARG A 387 28.44 -21.37 -6.71
N THR A 388 27.84 -20.59 -7.61
CA THR A 388 28.56 -20.03 -8.75
C THR A 388 29.41 -18.86 -8.29
N MET A 389 30.70 -18.95 -8.61
CA MET A 389 31.71 -17.96 -8.33
C MET A 389 32.08 -17.24 -9.62
N VAL A 390 32.08 -15.90 -9.59
CA VAL A 390 32.33 -15.06 -10.77
C VAL A 390 33.43 -14.04 -10.50
N PRO A 391 34.20 -13.61 -11.51
CA PRO A 391 35.15 -12.52 -11.38
C PRO A 391 34.44 -11.24 -10.94
N LEU A 392 34.78 -10.75 -9.75
CA LEU A 392 34.07 -9.65 -9.10
C LEU A 392 34.06 -8.38 -9.95
N ARG A 393 35.21 -8.00 -10.49
CA ARG A 393 35.35 -6.76 -11.26
C ARG A 393 34.44 -6.76 -12.49
N PHE A 394 34.46 -7.84 -13.27
CA PHE A 394 33.57 -7.98 -14.42
C PHE A 394 32.10 -7.83 -14.02
N LEU A 395 31.66 -8.54 -12.99
CA LEU A 395 30.27 -8.48 -12.54
C LEU A 395 29.88 -7.07 -12.11
N SER A 396 30.63 -6.48 -11.18
CA SER A 396 30.29 -5.19 -10.59
C SER A 396 30.38 -4.05 -11.61
N GLU A 397 31.45 -3.98 -12.41
CA GLU A 397 31.62 -2.91 -13.40
C GLU A 397 30.62 -3.02 -14.55
N SER A 398 30.27 -4.24 -14.97
CA SER A 398 29.21 -4.44 -15.98
C SER A 398 27.85 -3.96 -15.48
N LEU A 399 27.59 -4.05 -14.17
CA LEU A 399 26.41 -3.52 -13.50
C LEU A 399 26.52 -2.03 -13.12
N GLY A 400 27.59 -1.34 -13.52
CA GLY A 400 27.77 0.10 -13.27
C GLY A 400 28.43 0.45 -11.92
N ALA A 401 28.83 -0.54 -11.12
CA ALA A 401 29.49 -0.31 -9.84
C ALA A 401 31.02 -0.21 -9.97
N LYS A 402 31.62 0.69 -9.20
CA LYS A 402 33.07 0.85 -9.07
C LYS A 402 33.63 -0.14 -8.06
N VAL A 403 34.78 -0.74 -8.36
CA VAL A 403 35.46 -1.68 -7.47
C VAL A 403 36.84 -1.15 -7.04
N THR A 404 37.05 -1.08 -5.73
CA THR A 404 38.32 -0.64 -5.12
C THR A 404 38.90 -1.75 -4.24
N TRP A 405 40.17 -2.10 -4.47
CA TRP A 405 40.89 -3.04 -3.61
C TRP A 405 41.67 -2.30 -2.52
N LYS A 406 41.52 -2.73 -1.27
CA LYS A 406 42.28 -2.26 -0.10
C LYS A 406 43.20 -3.37 0.36
N ALA A 407 44.47 -3.31 -0.05
CA ALA A 407 45.45 -4.35 0.22
C ALA A 407 45.74 -4.53 1.71
N GLU A 408 45.79 -3.44 2.48
CA GLU A 408 46.13 -3.47 3.91
C GLU A 408 45.11 -4.26 4.75
N SER A 409 43.84 -4.23 4.36
CA SER A 409 42.74 -4.91 5.06
C SER A 409 42.21 -6.13 4.33
N GLU A 410 42.82 -6.51 3.20
CA GLU A 410 42.34 -7.55 2.29
C GLU A 410 40.85 -7.38 1.93
N GLN A 411 40.42 -6.14 1.73
CA GLN A 411 39.03 -5.79 1.46
C GLN A 411 38.80 -5.34 0.02
N VAL A 412 37.69 -5.75 -0.55
CA VAL A 412 37.12 -5.14 -1.74
C VAL A 412 35.96 -4.24 -1.35
N VAL A 413 35.99 -3.00 -1.81
CA VAL A 413 34.89 -2.03 -1.68
C VAL A 413 34.23 -1.90 -3.05
N ILE A 414 32.92 -2.09 -3.08
CA ILE A 414 32.06 -1.96 -4.26
C ILE A 414 31.13 -0.78 -4.00
N GLU A 415 31.14 0.20 -4.91
CA GLU A 415 30.36 1.44 -4.80
C GLU A 415 29.53 1.59 -6.06
N ASP A 416 28.21 1.51 -5.91
CA ASP A 416 27.27 1.84 -6.98
C ASP A 416 26.77 3.26 -6.79
N ASN A 417 27.28 4.19 -7.60
CA ASN A 417 26.91 5.59 -7.51
C ASN A 417 25.49 5.88 -8.02
N ASN A 418 24.92 4.98 -8.84
CA ASN A 418 23.58 5.16 -9.40
C ASN A 418 22.51 4.81 -8.35
N SER A 419 22.72 3.73 -7.58
CA SER A 419 21.82 3.32 -6.49
C SER A 419 22.27 3.76 -5.08
N ALA A 420 23.38 4.50 -4.99
CA ALA A 420 24.04 4.91 -3.74
C ALA A 420 24.36 3.74 -2.77
N LYS A 421 24.57 2.53 -3.31
CA LYS A 421 24.86 1.34 -2.52
C LYS A 421 26.34 1.11 -2.32
N THR A 422 26.69 0.60 -1.14
CA THR A 422 28.07 0.26 -0.80
C THR A 422 28.16 -1.16 -0.23
N MET A 423 29.10 -1.94 -0.73
CA MET A 423 29.43 -3.26 -0.19
C MET A 423 30.92 -3.38 0.10
N ILE A 424 31.25 -3.96 1.26
CA ILE A 424 32.61 -4.29 1.65
C ILE A 424 32.70 -5.80 1.85
N LEU A 425 33.56 -6.45 1.07
CA LEU A 425 33.88 -7.86 1.15
C LEU A 425 35.30 -8.03 1.68
N THR A 426 35.48 -8.85 2.71
CA THR A 426 36.82 -9.25 3.17
C THR A 426 37.15 -10.62 2.58
N ILE A 427 38.36 -10.79 2.01
CA ILE A 427 38.77 -12.06 1.43
C ILE A 427 38.75 -13.16 2.51
N ASN A 428 38.27 -14.35 2.14
CA ASN A 428 38.10 -15.53 3.00
C ASN A 428 37.18 -15.32 4.23
N SER A 429 36.40 -14.23 4.26
CA SER A 429 35.38 -14.00 5.29
C SER A 429 34.00 -14.45 4.81
N GLU A 430 33.22 -15.06 5.70
CA GLU A 430 31.79 -15.34 5.50
C GLU A 430 30.90 -14.12 5.79
N LYS A 431 31.50 -13.01 6.20
CA LYS A 431 30.80 -11.76 6.51
C LYS A 431 31.15 -10.66 5.51
N ALA A 432 30.13 -9.92 5.12
CA ALA A 432 30.19 -8.71 4.31
C ALA A 432 29.53 -7.55 5.06
N ILE A 433 29.88 -6.32 4.71
CA ILE A 433 29.12 -5.13 5.13
C ILE A 433 28.38 -4.61 3.89
N VAL A 434 27.06 -4.49 3.97
CA VAL A 434 26.21 -3.93 2.91
C VAL A 434 25.45 -2.75 3.49
N ASP A 435 25.63 -1.57 2.92
CA ASP A 435 25.02 -0.31 3.35
C ASP A 435 25.18 -0.06 4.86
N GLY A 436 26.37 -0.38 5.38
CA GLY A 436 26.72 -0.24 6.79
C GLY A 436 26.25 -1.38 7.71
N MET A 437 25.50 -2.37 7.20
CA MET A 437 25.01 -3.52 7.97
C MET A 437 25.77 -4.80 7.66
N GLU A 438 26.07 -5.60 8.68
CA GLU A 438 26.70 -6.91 8.50
C GLU A 438 25.71 -7.91 7.85
N LYS A 439 26.16 -8.62 6.82
CA LYS A 439 25.43 -9.72 6.17
C LYS A 439 26.32 -10.95 6.01
N ASN A 440 25.74 -12.13 6.13
CA ASN A 440 26.44 -13.38 5.86
C ASN A 440 26.45 -13.71 4.37
N LEU A 441 27.56 -14.23 3.87
CA LEU A 441 27.70 -14.85 2.57
C LEU A 441 27.54 -16.37 2.69
N ASP A 442 26.76 -16.97 1.81
CA ASP A 442 26.68 -18.44 1.67
C ASP A 442 28.02 -19.08 1.24
N CYS A 443 28.94 -18.27 0.73
CA CYS A 443 30.29 -18.68 0.36
C CYS A 443 31.23 -17.47 0.49
N PRO A 444 32.40 -17.59 1.13
CA PRO A 444 33.38 -16.52 1.18
C PRO A 444 33.80 -16.04 -0.21
N ALA A 445 34.11 -14.74 -0.31
CA ALA A 445 34.90 -14.22 -1.42
C ALA A 445 36.33 -14.79 -1.34
N GLU A 446 36.94 -15.09 -2.47
CA GLU A 446 38.27 -15.71 -2.51
C GLU A 446 39.14 -15.08 -3.60
N MET A 447 40.45 -15.13 -3.41
CA MET A 447 41.41 -14.67 -4.41
C MET A 447 42.15 -15.88 -5.00
N LEU A 448 42.01 -16.08 -6.32
CA LEU A 448 42.69 -17.16 -7.05
C LEU A 448 43.84 -16.63 -7.91
N PRO A 449 44.91 -17.41 -8.16
CA PRO A 449 45.98 -17.04 -9.08
C PRO A 449 45.45 -16.72 -10.49
N PRO A 450 45.95 -15.67 -11.17
CA PRO A 450 47.10 -14.83 -10.83
C PRO A 450 46.77 -13.58 -9.98
N GLY A 451 45.70 -13.60 -9.17
CA GLY A 451 45.28 -12.48 -8.33
C GLY A 451 43.91 -11.93 -8.75
N ARG A 452 42.91 -12.80 -8.89
CA ARG A 452 41.54 -12.44 -9.22
C ARG A 452 40.61 -12.77 -8.08
N THR A 453 39.81 -11.80 -7.67
CA THR A 453 38.79 -11.98 -6.65
C THR A 453 37.53 -12.58 -7.27
N PHE A 454 37.09 -13.69 -6.71
CA PHE A 454 35.85 -14.37 -7.03
C PHE A 454 34.85 -14.20 -5.90
N VAL A 455 33.59 -14.01 -6.29
CA VAL A 455 32.48 -13.75 -5.36
C VAL A 455 31.27 -14.61 -5.68
N PRO A 456 30.41 -14.91 -4.68
CA PRO A 456 29.15 -15.57 -4.94
C PRO A 456 28.27 -14.68 -5.81
N LEU A 457 27.97 -15.15 -7.02
CA LEU A 457 27.26 -14.39 -8.04
C LEU A 457 25.99 -13.73 -7.49
N ARG A 458 25.09 -14.55 -6.92
CA ARG A 458 23.77 -14.09 -6.47
C ARG A 458 23.87 -13.03 -5.38
N PHE A 459 24.78 -13.22 -4.42
CA PHE A 459 24.96 -12.28 -3.32
C PHE A 459 25.34 -10.89 -3.83
N VAL A 460 26.33 -10.80 -4.74
CA VAL A 460 26.77 -9.50 -5.27
C VAL A 460 25.72 -8.92 -6.21
N SER A 461 25.15 -9.72 -7.11
CA SER A 461 24.12 -9.25 -8.05
C SER A 461 22.88 -8.68 -7.34
N GLU A 462 22.30 -9.41 -6.38
CA GLU A 462 21.05 -8.98 -5.73
C GLU A 462 21.25 -7.75 -4.84
N ASN A 463 22.40 -7.63 -4.16
CA ASN A 463 22.71 -6.43 -3.41
C ASN A 463 23.00 -5.22 -4.33
N LEU A 464 23.32 -5.44 -5.61
CA LEU A 464 23.37 -4.41 -6.66
C LEU A 464 22.05 -4.28 -7.46
N ASP A 465 20.93 -4.73 -6.89
CA ASP A 465 19.58 -4.70 -7.49
C ASP A 465 19.41 -5.49 -8.81
N ALA A 466 20.37 -6.34 -9.17
CA ALA A 466 20.27 -7.20 -10.34
C ALA A 466 19.56 -8.53 -10.04
N LYS A 467 18.77 -9.03 -10.99
CA LYS A 467 18.16 -10.37 -10.96
C LYS A 467 19.08 -11.39 -11.59
N VAL A 468 19.06 -12.62 -11.08
CA VAL A 468 19.87 -13.74 -11.60
C VAL A 468 18.98 -14.92 -11.96
N VAL A 469 19.06 -15.38 -13.21
CA VAL A 469 18.39 -16.58 -13.73
C VAL A 469 19.45 -17.59 -14.14
N TYR A 470 19.32 -18.83 -13.67
CA TYR A 470 20.21 -19.93 -14.04
C TYR A 470 19.45 -20.96 -14.88
N ASP A 471 19.95 -21.19 -16.09
CA ASP A 471 19.52 -22.29 -16.95
C ASP A 471 20.49 -23.48 -16.78
N ALA A 472 20.04 -24.46 -16.00
CA ALA A 472 20.80 -25.67 -15.73
C ALA A 472 21.07 -26.52 -16.98
N LYS A 473 20.18 -26.50 -17.97
CA LYS A 473 20.31 -27.31 -19.19
C LYS A 473 21.46 -26.80 -20.05
N ASN A 474 21.59 -25.49 -20.16
CA ASN A 474 22.61 -24.84 -20.98
C ASN A 474 23.83 -24.37 -20.17
N ARG A 475 23.84 -24.61 -18.85
CA ARG A 475 24.80 -24.06 -17.87
C ARG A 475 24.99 -22.54 -18.04
N ALA A 476 23.91 -21.86 -18.43
CA ALA A 476 23.88 -20.45 -18.77
C ALA A 476 23.27 -19.64 -17.63
N ILE A 477 23.78 -18.43 -17.46
CA ILE A 477 23.40 -17.51 -16.41
C ILE A 477 23.04 -16.19 -17.10
N THR A 478 21.84 -15.70 -16.83
CA THR A 478 21.39 -14.38 -17.24
C THR A 478 21.28 -13.50 -16.01
N ILE A 479 21.91 -12.33 -16.05
CA ILE A 479 21.84 -11.30 -15.02
C ILE A 479 21.22 -10.07 -15.67
N SER A 480 20.16 -9.54 -15.09
CA SER A 480 19.44 -8.38 -15.64
C SER A 480 19.28 -7.30 -14.57
N ARG A 481 19.64 -6.07 -14.91
CA ARG A 481 19.40 -4.87 -14.10
C ARG A 481 18.62 -3.85 -14.91
#